data_AF-A0A2X4T6E1-F1
#
_entry.id   AF-A0A2X4T6E1-F1
#
_cell.length_a   1.000
_cell.length_b   1.000
_cell.length_c   1.000
_cell.angle_alpha   90.00
_cell.angle_beta   90.00
_cell.angle_gamma   90.00
#
_symmetry.space_group_name_H-M   'P 1'
#
loop_
_entity.id
_entity.type
_entity.pdbx_description
1 polymer ?
#
loop_
_entity_poly.entity_id
_entity_poly.type
_entity_poly.pdbx_seq_one_letter_code
_entity_poly.pdbx_strand_id
1 'polypeptide(L)'
;MSPIEKSSKLENVCYDIRGPVLKEAKRLEEEGNKVLKLNIGNPAPFGFEAPDEILVDVIRNLPTAQGIATRKGFIPLVKQLCSIIRPVECAM
;
A
#
# COMPACT_ATOMS: atom_id res chain seq x y z
N MET A 1 -21.59 -21.48 -23.49
CA MET A 1 -20.52 -20.48 -23.27
C MET A 1 -19.27 -21.23 -22.85
N SER A 2 -18.13 -20.93 -23.45
CA SER A 2 -16.84 -21.49 -23.01
C SER A 2 -16.35 -20.77 -21.73
N PRO A 3 -15.69 -21.48 -20.80
CA PRO A 3 -15.10 -20.87 -19.61
C PRO A 3 -14.02 -19.84 -19.98
N ILE A 4 -13.97 -18.72 -19.26
CA ILE A 4 -12.88 -17.75 -19.36
C ILE A 4 -11.85 -18.12 -18.29
N GLU A 5 -10.75 -18.72 -18.71
CA GLU A 5 -9.65 -19.12 -17.82
C GLU A 5 -8.62 -18.01 -17.62
N LYS A 6 -7.88 -18.07 -16.51
CA LYS A 6 -6.76 -17.15 -16.27
C LYS A 6 -5.64 -17.41 -17.28
N SER A 7 -4.87 -16.36 -17.61
CA SER A 7 -3.66 -16.52 -18.42
C SER A 7 -2.65 -17.43 -17.73
N SER A 8 -1.98 -18.29 -18.51
CA SER A 8 -0.91 -19.17 -18.02
C SER A 8 0.25 -18.42 -17.35
N LYS A 9 0.46 -17.14 -17.69
CA LYS A 9 1.44 -16.26 -17.03
C LYS A 9 1.18 -16.08 -15.53
N LEU A 10 -0.04 -16.33 -15.06
CA LEU A 10 -0.45 -16.21 -13.66
C LEU A 10 -0.49 -17.55 -12.92
N GLU A 11 0.01 -18.64 -13.51
CA GLU A 11 -0.01 -19.97 -12.87
C GLU A 11 0.80 -19.99 -11.56
N ASN A 12 1.96 -19.32 -11.55
CA ASN A 12 2.90 -19.35 -10.42
C ASN A 12 2.94 -18.04 -9.61
N VAL A 13 1.94 -17.17 -9.76
CA VAL A 13 1.85 -15.90 -9.01
C VAL A 13 1.12 -16.14 -7.69
N CYS A 14 1.86 -16.18 -6.57
CA CYS A 14 1.33 -16.52 -5.24
C CYS A 14 1.53 -15.40 -4.21
N TYR A 15 1.01 -14.20 -4.48
CA TYR A 15 1.00 -13.11 -3.50
C TYR A 15 -0.27 -13.19 -2.62
N ASP A 16 -0.28 -14.12 -1.68
CA ASP A 16 -1.47 -14.57 -0.94
C ASP A 16 -1.65 -13.95 0.46
N ILE A 17 -1.14 -12.74 0.70
CA ILE A 17 -1.39 -12.00 1.96
C ILE A 17 -2.91 -11.80 2.23
N ARG A 18 -3.72 -11.86 1.16
CA ARG A 18 -5.20 -11.85 1.20
C ARG A 18 -5.83 -13.16 0.69
N GLY A 19 -5.09 -14.26 0.79
CA GLY A 19 -5.48 -15.58 0.29
C GLY A 19 -6.47 -16.34 1.19
N PRO A 20 -6.54 -17.68 1.07
CA PRO A 20 -7.51 -18.52 1.79
C PRO A 20 -7.50 -18.34 3.31
N VAL A 21 -6.33 -18.13 3.91
CA VAL A 21 -6.20 -17.91 5.36
C VAL A 21 -6.94 -16.64 5.81
N LEU A 22 -6.89 -15.57 5.01
CA LEU A 22 -7.63 -14.35 5.33
C LEU A 22 -9.15 -14.56 5.19
N LYS A 23 -9.60 -15.41 4.26
CA LYS A 23 -11.03 -15.74 4.14
C LYS A 23 -11.54 -16.41 5.42
N GLU A 24 -10.76 -17.34 5.95
CA GLU A 24 -11.11 -18.02 7.19
C GLU A 24 -11.06 -17.09 8.40
N ALA A 25 -10.04 -16.23 8.49
CA ALA A 25 -9.99 -15.17 9.49
C ALA A 25 -11.22 -14.26 9.46
N LYS A 26 -11.70 -13.89 8.26
CA LYS A 26 -12.93 -13.10 8.11
C LYS A 26 -14.18 -13.85 8.55
N ARG A 27 -14.30 -15.14 8.22
CA ARG A 27 -15.42 -15.98 8.70
C ARG A 27 -15.47 -15.98 10.23
N LEU A 28 -14.33 -16.14 10.89
CA LEU A 28 -14.24 -16.07 12.34
C LEU A 28 -14.64 -14.69 12.89
N GLU A 29 -14.23 -13.60 12.23
CA GLU A 29 -14.63 -12.24 12.58
C GLU A 29 -16.15 -12.02 12.44
N GLU A 30 -16.77 -12.53 11.37
CA GLU A 30 -18.21 -12.46 11.12
C GLU A 30 -19.02 -13.26 12.15
N GLU A 31 -18.43 -14.33 12.69
CA GLU A 31 -18.98 -15.11 13.82
C GLU A 31 -18.79 -14.41 15.18
N GLY A 32 -18.18 -13.23 15.20
CA GLY A 32 -17.97 -12.42 16.41
C GLY A 32 -16.66 -12.69 17.12
N ASN A 33 -15.78 -13.54 16.57
CA ASN A 33 -14.47 -13.79 17.17
C ASN A 33 -13.51 -12.63 16.88
N LYS A 34 -12.72 -12.25 17.88
CA LYS A 34 -11.64 -11.30 17.67
C LYS A 34 -10.43 -12.01 17.06
N VAL A 35 -10.06 -11.64 15.83
CA VAL A 35 -8.84 -12.14 15.17
C VAL A 35 -7.76 -11.07 15.19
N LEU A 36 -6.61 -11.37 15.81
CA LEU A 36 -5.45 -10.47 15.80
C LEU A 36 -4.65 -10.65 14.50
N LYS A 37 -4.68 -9.63 13.64
CA LYS A 37 -4.05 -9.65 12.31
C LYS A 37 -2.58 -9.23 12.37
N LEU A 38 -1.68 -10.19 12.58
CA LEU A 38 -0.22 -9.96 12.54
C LEU A 38 0.39 -10.22 11.14
N ASN A 39 -0.46 -10.48 10.15
CA ASN A 39 -0.06 -10.84 8.79
C ASN A 39 0.20 -9.64 7.87
N ILE A 40 -0.11 -8.42 8.30
CA ILE A 40 -0.01 -7.21 7.48
C ILE A 40 0.68 -6.07 8.23
N GLY A 41 1.65 -5.43 7.58
CA GLY A 41 2.29 -4.21 8.07
C GLY A 41 1.45 -2.96 7.81
N ASN A 42 0.15 -2.98 8.14
CA ASN A 42 -0.72 -1.81 8.03
C ASN A 42 -0.74 -1.10 9.39
N PRO A 43 -0.15 0.11 9.54
CA PRO A 43 -0.02 0.77 10.84
C PRO A 43 -1.36 1.28 11.42
N ALA A 44 -2.30 1.70 10.58
CA ALA A 44 -3.52 2.38 11.04
C ALA A 44 -4.41 1.54 11.99
N PRO A 45 -4.66 0.23 11.75
CA PRO A 45 -5.34 -0.64 12.71
C PRO A 45 -4.65 -0.77 14.09
N PHE A 46 -3.37 -0.39 14.20
CA PHE A 46 -2.60 -0.41 15.44
C PHE A 46 -2.47 0.98 16.09
N GLY A 47 -3.23 1.97 15.62
CA GLY A 47 -3.26 3.31 16.22
C GLY A 47 -2.13 4.24 15.78
N PHE A 48 -1.39 3.88 14.73
CA PHE A 48 -0.43 4.80 14.12
C PHE A 48 -1.14 5.73 13.15
N GLU A 49 -1.02 7.03 13.39
CA GLU A 49 -1.56 8.08 12.54
C GLU A 49 -0.45 8.72 11.69
N ALA A 50 -0.84 9.30 10.56
CA ALA A 50 0.08 10.11 9.77
C ALA A 50 0.39 11.41 10.54
N PRO A 51 1.65 11.89 10.55
CA PRO A 51 1.99 13.18 11.15
C PRO A 51 1.18 14.33 10.55
N ASP A 52 0.80 15.30 11.39
CA ASP A 52 0.00 16.47 10.99
C ASP A 52 0.60 17.24 9.81
N GLU A 53 1.93 17.36 9.77
CA GLU A 53 2.65 18.02 8.68
C GLU A 53 2.33 17.39 7.30
N ILE A 54 2.25 16.06 7.26
CA ILE A 54 1.90 15.33 6.03
C ILE A 54 0.44 15.61 5.65
N LEU A 55 -0.48 15.56 6.63
CA LEU A 55 -1.90 15.81 6.39
C LEU A 55 -2.15 17.22 5.86
N VAL A 56 -1.53 18.22 6.50
CA VAL A 56 -1.61 19.62 6.12
C VAL A 56 -1.11 19.83 4.69
N ASP A 57 0.03 19.25 4.33
CA ASP A 57 0.59 19.41 3.00
C ASP A 57 -0.24 18.70 1.92
N VAL A 58 -0.79 17.52 2.21
CA VAL A 58 -1.73 16.85 1.31
C VAL A 58 -2.98 17.71 1.06
N ILE A 59 -3.60 18.23 2.14
CA ILE A 59 -4.79 19.08 2.04
C ILE A 59 -4.50 20.35 1.24
N ARG A 60 -3.35 21.01 1.50
CA ARG A 60 -2.94 22.23 0.79
C ARG A 60 -2.76 22.02 -0.71
N ASN A 61 -2.20 20.88 -1.12
CA ASN A 61 -1.89 20.60 -2.52
C ASN A 61 -3.07 19.96 -3.28
N LEU A 62 -4.09 19.44 -2.59
CA LEU A 62 -5.23 18.74 -3.19
C LEU A 62 -5.95 19.54 -4.29
N PRO A 63 -6.23 20.86 -4.16
CA PRO A 63 -6.91 21.63 -5.20
C PRO A 63 -6.17 21.76 -6.53
N THR A 64 -4.85 21.52 -6.51
CA THR A 64 -3.96 21.61 -7.70
C THR A 64 -3.48 20.24 -8.18
N ALA A 65 -3.86 19.15 -7.52
CA ALA A 65 -3.37 17.80 -7.77
C ALA A 65 -4.33 16.90 -8.59
N GLN A 66 -5.43 17.46 -9.10
CA GLN A 66 -6.46 16.73 -9.86
C GLN A 66 -6.02 16.31 -11.28
N GLY A 67 -4.97 16.94 -11.81
CA GLY A 67 -4.44 16.66 -13.14
C GLY A 67 -3.58 15.40 -13.21
N ILE A 68 -3.33 14.92 -14.44
CA ILE A 68 -2.44 13.78 -14.69
C ILE A 68 -0.99 14.20 -14.38
N ALA A 69 -0.38 13.53 -13.42
CA ALA A 69 1.04 13.70 -13.11
C ALA A 69 1.94 13.07 -14.19
N THR A 70 3.23 13.41 -14.18
CA THR A 70 4.20 12.75 -15.06
C THR A 70 4.32 11.26 -14.73
N ARG A 71 4.70 10.42 -15.72
CA ARG A 71 4.93 8.98 -15.51
C ARG A 71 5.93 8.68 -14.38
N LYS A 72 6.88 9.60 -14.15
CA LYS A 72 7.91 9.46 -13.10
C LYS A 72 7.43 9.92 -11.72
N GLY A 73 6.19 10.40 -11.61
CA GLY A 73 5.64 10.97 -10.39
C GLY A 73 5.74 12.49 -10.31
N PHE A 74 5.42 13.04 -9.14
CA PHE A 74 5.51 14.47 -8.87
C PHE A 74 6.98 14.87 -8.68
N ILE A 75 7.51 15.67 -9.61
CA ILE A 75 8.96 15.97 -9.69
C ILE A 75 9.56 16.54 -8.40
N PRO A 76 8.90 17.46 -7.66
CA PRO A 76 9.39 17.93 -6.37
C PRO A 76 9.59 16.79 -5.35
N LEU A 77 8.61 15.89 -5.25
CA LEU A 77 8.67 14.74 -4.34
C LEU A 77 9.78 13.76 -4.73
N VAL A 78 9.96 13.51 -6.04
CA VAL A 78 11.05 12.65 -6.53
C VAL A 78 12.42 13.24 -6.16
N LYS A 79 12.60 14.56 -6.30
CA LYS A 79 13.85 15.23 -5.92
C LYS A 79 14.13 15.11 -4.42
N GLN A 80 13.11 15.31 -3.59
CA GLN A 80 13.21 15.16 -2.13
C GLN A 80 13.53 13.70 -1.73
N LEU A 81 12.90 12.73 -2.38
CA LEU A 81 13.21 11.32 -2.16
C LEU A 81 14.67 11.00 -2.48
N CYS A 82 15.18 11.51 -3.61
CA CYS A 82 16.58 11.33 -3.98
C CYS A 82 17.56 11.99 -2.99
N SER A 83 17.22 13.07 -2.31
CA SER A 83 18.09 13.65 -1.27
C SER A 83 18.11 12.83 0.01
N ILE A 84 17.04 12.09 0.31
CA ILE A 84 16.95 11.21 1.49
C ILE A 84 17.70 9.90 1.28
N ILE A 85 17.64 9.32 0.07
CA ILE A 85 18.21 7.99 -0.22
C ILE A 85 19.72 8.05 -0.53
N ARG A 86 20.19 9.05 -1.28
CA ARG A 86 21.60 9.13 -1.72
C ARG A 86 22.68 9.19 -0.61
N PRO A 87 22.43 9.71 0.61
CA PRO A 87 23.41 9.65 1.69
C PRO A 87 23.81 8.23 2.10
N VAL A 88 22.99 7.22 1.79
CA VAL A 88 23.20 5.83 2.24
C VAL A 88 24.20 5.07 1.35
N GLU A 89 24.42 5.51 0.11
CA GLU A 89 25.37 4.87 -0.83
C GLU A 89 26.82 5.33 -0.64
N CYS A 90 27.08 6.45 0.07
CA CYS A 90 28.43 6.93 0.36
C CYS A 90 29.04 6.39 1.68
N ALA A 91 28.33 5.51 2.39
CA ALA A 91 28.75 4.95 3.68
C ALA A 91 29.15 3.46 3.63
N MET A 92 29.34 2.88 2.45
CA MET A 92 29.89 1.53 2.25
C MET A 92 31.17 1.57 1.41
#